data_AF-A0AAW5YXZ9-F1
#
_entry.id   AF-A0AAW5YXZ9-F1
#
_cell.length_a   1.000
_cell.length_b   1.000
_cell.length_c   1.000
_cell.angle_alpha   90.00
_cell.angle_beta   90.00
_cell.angle_gamma   90.00
#
_symmetry.space_group_name_H-M   'P 1'
#
loop_
_entity.id
_entity.type
_entity.pdbx_description
1 polymer ?
#
loop_
_entity_poly.entity_id
_entity_poly.type
_entity_poly.pdbx_seq_one_letter_code
_entity_poly.pdbx_strand_id
1 'polypeptide(L)'
;YTGNVKRYKAVEGQSTYELHRSECGRKSLFLRRQKFIDYVSHCFHNQGWSLDACVGYALAKGIFQKDQVVSTKTLYNYVDLGLMDIKNGDLPEKVKRNTKTRRA
;
A
#
# COMPACT_ATOMS: atom_id res chain seq x y z
N TYR A 1 -24.19 -35.00 -38.55
CA TYR A 1 -23.66 -33.62 -38.53
C TYR A 1 -22.51 -33.57 -37.53
N THR A 2 -21.27 -33.72 -38.00
CA THR A 2 -20.04 -33.82 -37.18
C THR A 2 -19.10 -32.65 -37.49
N GLY A 3 -19.64 -31.43 -37.42
CA GLY A 3 -18.84 -30.22 -37.58
C GLY A 3 -18.29 -29.78 -36.23
N ASN A 4 -16.98 -29.60 -36.12
CA ASN A 4 -16.33 -28.97 -34.97
C ASN A 4 -16.77 -27.50 -34.89
N VAL A 5 -17.90 -27.23 -34.21
CA VAL A 5 -18.41 -25.87 -34.04
C VAL A 5 -17.56 -25.18 -32.97
N LYS A 6 -16.68 -24.26 -33.38
CA LYS A 6 -15.94 -23.40 -32.45
C LYS A 6 -16.91 -22.41 -31.78
N ARG A 7 -17.42 -22.77 -30.61
CA ARG A 7 -18.22 -21.87 -29.77
C ARG A 7 -17.31 -21.18 -28.75
N TYR A 8 -17.52 -19.89 -28.56
CA TYR A 8 -16.83 -19.15 -27.50
C TYR A 8 -17.26 -19.71 -26.14
N LYS A 9 -16.28 -20.04 -25.30
CA LYS A 9 -16.50 -20.52 -23.94
C LYS A 9 -16.23 -19.39 -22.95
N ALA A 10 -17.29 -18.67 -22.57
CA ALA A 10 -17.18 -17.50 -21.71
C ALA A 10 -16.52 -17.80 -20.35
N VAL A 11 -16.82 -18.97 -19.76
CA VAL A 11 -16.25 -19.37 -18.45
C VAL A 11 -14.74 -19.59 -18.54
N GLU A 12 -14.27 -20.29 -19.57
CA GLU A 12 -12.83 -20.50 -19.80
C GLU A 12 -12.13 -19.17 -20.14
N GLY A 13 -12.78 -18.30 -20.92
CA GLY A 13 -12.28 -16.96 -21.22
C GLY A 13 -12.16 -16.06 -19.99
N GLN A 14 -13.14 -16.10 -19.09
CA GLN A 14 -13.12 -15.32 -17.85
C GLN A 14 -12.03 -15.83 -16.89
N SER A 15 -11.94 -17.16 -16.71
CA SER A 15 -10.92 -17.76 -15.83
C SER A 15 -9.49 -17.45 -16.31
N THR A 16 -9.24 -17.55 -17.62
CA THR A 16 -7.93 -17.19 -18.19
C THR A 16 -7.64 -15.68 -18.06
N TYR A 17 -8.66 -14.83 -18.23
CA TYR A 17 -8.52 -13.39 -18.00
C TYR A 17 -8.16 -13.07 -16.54
N GLU A 18 -8.86 -13.65 -15.57
CA GLU A 18 -8.60 -13.43 -14.13
C GLU A 18 -7.20 -13.88 -13.72
N LEU A 19 -6.76 -15.03 -14.23
CA LEU A 19 -5.39 -15.53 -14.03
C LEU A 19 -4.37 -14.49 -14.50
N HIS A 20 -4.44 -14.08 -15.76
CA HIS A 20 -3.52 -13.06 -16.29
C HIS A 20 -3.68 -11.71 -15.59
N ARG A 21 -4.90 -11.34 -15.19
CA ARG A 21 -5.18 -10.07 -14.49
C ARG A 21 -4.51 -10.03 -13.11
N SER A 22 -4.41 -11.17 -12.42
CA SER A 22 -3.69 -11.28 -11.15
C SER A 22 -2.17 -11.07 -11.31
N GLU A 23 -1.63 -11.45 -12.47
CA GLU A 23 -0.23 -11.25 -12.82
C GLU A 23 0.04 -9.81 -13.29
N CYS A 24 -0.97 -9.17 -13.90
CA CYS A 24 -0.91 -7.78 -14.34
C CYS A 24 -0.74 -6.79 -13.18
N GLY A 25 -0.11 -5.65 -13.49
CA GLY A 25 0.00 -4.51 -12.59
C GLY A 25 1.34 -4.42 -11.86
N ARG A 26 1.56 -3.27 -11.22
CA ARG A 26 2.81 -2.97 -10.51
C ARG A 26 2.85 -3.77 -9.20
N LYS A 27 3.82 -4.67 -9.07
CA LYS A 27 4.06 -5.40 -7.82
C LYS A 27 4.47 -4.43 -6.72
N SER A 28 4.02 -4.69 -5.49
CA SER A 28 4.32 -3.83 -4.34
C SER A 28 5.84 -3.81 -4.10
N LEU A 29 6.37 -2.63 -3.82
CA LEU A 29 7.79 -2.48 -3.45
C LEU A 29 8.02 -2.69 -1.94
N PHE A 30 7.01 -3.18 -1.23
CA PHE A 30 7.00 -3.35 0.21
C PHE A 30 8.22 -4.16 0.68
N LEU A 31 8.38 -5.38 0.18
CA LEU A 31 9.49 -6.26 0.54
C LEU A 31 10.87 -5.67 0.18
N ARG A 32 10.97 -4.96 -0.96
CA ARG A 32 12.22 -4.31 -1.37
C ARG A 32 12.60 -3.17 -0.43
N ARG A 33 11.61 -2.50 0.17
CA ARG A 33 11.78 -1.32 1.02
C ARG A 33 11.57 -1.65 2.50
N GLN A 34 11.66 -2.93 2.88
CA GLN A 34 11.41 -3.41 4.23
C GLN A 34 12.27 -2.68 5.28
N LYS A 35 13.55 -2.47 4.99
CA LYS A 35 14.47 -1.72 5.89
C LYS A 35 13.94 -0.34 6.28
N PHE A 36 13.33 0.36 5.34
CA PHE A 36 12.73 1.67 5.59
C PHE A 36 11.43 1.55 6.40
N ILE A 37 10.61 0.54 6.11
CA ILE A 37 9.37 0.25 6.83
C ILE A 37 9.65 -0.09 8.30
N ASP A 38 10.66 -0.93 8.55
CA ASP A 38 11.08 -1.31 9.90
C ASP A 38 11.59 -0.09 10.69
N TYR A 39 12.36 0.78 10.04
CA TYR A 39 12.79 2.06 10.62
C TYR A 39 11.60 2.95 11.00
N VAL A 40 10.61 3.07 10.12
CA VAL A 40 9.40 3.86 10.39
C VAL A 40 8.63 3.27 11.58
N SER A 41 8.49 1.94 11.64
CA SER A 41 7.85 1.25 12.77
C SER A 41 8.58 1.54 14.09
N HIS A 42 9.92 1.42 14.08
CA HIS A 42 10.76 1.72 15.24
C HIS A 42 10.62 3.17 15.71
N CYS A 43 10.67 4.15 14.81
CA CYS A 43 10.48 5.57 15.16
C CYS A 43 9.06 5.86 15.67
N PHE A 44 8.05 5.21 15.10
CA PHE A 44 6.67 5.36 15.55
C PHE A 44 6.49 4.87 16.98
N HIS A 45 6.96 3.65 17.30
CA HIS A 45 6.78 3.05 18.62
C HIS A 45 7.71 3.64 19.70
N ASN A 46 8.98 3.91 19.37
CA ASN A 46 9.97 4.32 20.38
C ASN A 46 10.05 5.84 20.57
N GLN A 47 9.79 6.62 19.51
CA GLN A 47 9.94 8.09 19.55
C GLN A 47 8.60 8.83 19.45
N GLY A 48 7.50 8.13 19.18
CA GLY A 48 6.16 8.73 19.03
C GLY A 48 6.05 9.62 17.78
N TRP A 49 6.89 9.39 16.77
CA TRP A 49 6.90 10.20 15.55
C TRP A 49 5.73 9.83 14.63
N SER A 50 5.19 10.84 13.92
CA SER A 50 4.24 10.58 12.84
C SER A 50 4.93 10.00 11.60
N LEU A 51 4.17 9.29 10.75
CA LEU A 51 4.67 8.73 9.48
C LEU A 51 5.33 9.80 8.61
N ASP A 52 4.73 11.00 8.57
CA ASP A 52 5.24 12.15 7.84
C ASP A 52 6.57 12.67 8.43
N ALA A 53 6.69 12.71 9.76
CA ALA A 53 7.93 13.10 10.44
C ALA A 53 9.06 12.10 10.16
N CYS A 54 8.76 10.80 10.17
CA CYS A 54 9.73 9.75 9.84
C CYS A 54 10.29 9.91 8.42
N VAL A 55 9.43 10.17 7.42
CA VAL A 55 9.84 10.40 6.03
C VAL A 55 10.66 11.68 5.89
N GLY A 56 10.17 12.79 6.46
CA GLY A 56 10.85 14.08 6.41
C GLY A 56 12.23 14.03 7.04
N TYR A 57 12.35 13.40 8.21
CA TYR A 57 13.62 13.24 8.91
C TYR A 57 14.59 12.35 8.13
N ALA A 58 14.13 11.20 7.62
CA ALA A 58 14.96 10.29 6.83
C ALA A 58 15.55 10.96 5.59
N LEU A 59 14.77 11.80 4.89
CA LEU A 59 15.22 12.55 3.72
C LEU A 59 16.15 13.70 4.11
N ALA A 60 15.82 14.46 5.15
CA ALA A 60 16.63 15.60 5.59
C ALA A 60 18.01 15.20 6.11
N LYS A 61 18.08 14.06 6.81
CA LYS A 61 19.34 13.50 7.32
C LYS A 61 20.07 12.60 6.32
N GLY A 62 19.45 12.28 5.18
CA GLY A 62 20.05 11.40 4.18
C GLY A 62 20.30 9.98 4.67
N ILE A 63 19.51 9.50 5.64
CA ILE A 63 19.67 8.15 6.25
C ILE A 63 19.40 7.06 5.21
N PHE A 64 18.47 7.34 4.30
CA PHE A 64 18.09 6.44 3.22
C PHE A 64 18.21 7.15 1.87
N GLN A 65 18.53 6.37 0.85
CA GLN A 65 18.49 6.84 -0.53
C GLN A 65 17.04 7.09 -0.96
N LYS A 66 16.81 8.08 -1.84
CA LYS A 66 15.46 8.49 -2.27
C LYS A 66 14.64 7.35 -2.90
N ASP A 67 15.31 6.37 -3.53
CA ASP A 67 14.70 5.20 -4.15
C ASP A 67 14.22 4.15 -3.12
N GLN A 68 14.83 4.14 -1.93
CA GLN A 68 14.47 3.28 -0.81
C GLN A 68 13.35 3.88 0.05
N VAL A 69 13.28 5.21 0.13
CA VAL A 69 12.24 5.92 0.86
C VAL A 69 10.89 5.78 0.17
N VAL A 70 9.86 5.49 0.97
CA VAL A 70 8.47 5.42 0.56
C VAL A 70 7.79 6.77 0.81
N SER A 71 6.92 7.21 -0.10
CA SER A 71 6.13 8.43 0.12
C SER A 71 5.15 8.25 1.28
N THR A 72 4.81 9.34 1.97
CA THR A 72 3.90 9.31 3.12
C THR A 72 2.55 8.70 2.78
N LYS A 73 1.97 9.08 1.63
CA LYS A 73 0.74 8.46 1.11
C LYS A 73 0.83 6.94 0.97
N THR A 74 1.96 6.44 0.49
CA THR A 74 2.16 4.98 0.34
C THR A 74 2.32 4.29 1.69
N LEU A 75 2.94 4.94 2.68
CA LEU A 75 2.97 4.43 4.06
C LEU A 75 1.57 4.34 4.65
N TYR A 76 0.74 5.38 4.51
CA TYR A 76 -0.66 5.33 4.95
C TYR A 76 -1.43 4.21 4.26
N ASN A 77 -1.22 3.99 2.96
CA ASN A 77 -1.83 2.86 2.24
C ASN A 77 -1.36 1.50 2.79
N TYR A 78 -0.10 1.35 3.20
CA TYR A 78 0.39 0.11 3.81
C TYR A 78 -0.24 -0.15 5.17
N VAL A 79 -0.46 0.91 5.97
CA VAL A 79 -1.23 0.80 7.21
C VAL A 79 -2.68 0.38 6.94
N ASP A 80 -3.33 0.97 5.93
CA ASP A 80 -4.70 0.59 5.53
C ASP A 80 -4.82 -0.86 5.06
N LEU A 81 -3.81 -1.34 4.35
CA LEU A 81 -3.72 -2.74 3.90
C LEU A 81 -3.30 -3.70 5.02
N GLY A 82 -2.98 -3.21 6.23
CA GLY A 82 -2.51 -4.03 7.35
C GLY A 82 -1.13 -4.66 7.10
N LEU A 83 -0.32 -4.05 6.23
CA LEU A 83 1.03 -4.54 5.91
C LEU A 83 2.07 -4.10 6.94
N MET A 84 1.74 -3.15 7.80
CA MET A 84 2.61 -2.65 8.88
C MET A 84 2.01 -3.02 10.23
N ASP A 85 2.85 -3.06 11.27
CA ASP A 85 2.42 -3.31 12.65
C ASP A 85 1.58 -2.15 13.24
N ILE A 86 1.67 -0.97 12.63
CA ILE A 86 0.87 0.20 12.96
C ILE A 86 -0.56 -0.03 12.50
N LYS A 87 -1.54 0.13 13.39
CA LYS A 87 -2.97 0.01 13.06
C LYS A 87 -3.56 1.38 12.77
N ASN A 88 -4.67 1.40 12.04
CA ASN A 88 -5.46 2.61 11.82
C ASN A 88 -5.94 3.27 13.12
N GLY A 89 -6.13 2.49 14.20
CA GLY A 89 -6.47 3.02 15.53
C GLY A 89 -5.35 3.83 16.17
N ASP A 90 -4.09 3.54 15.82
CA ASP A 90 -2.91 4.22 16.37
C ASP A 90 -2.65 5.57 15.69
N LEU A 91 -3.43 5.92 14.66
CA LEU A 91 -3.35 7.17 13.92
C LEU A 91 -4.47 8.14 14.35
N PRO A 92 -4.31 8.87 15.46
CA PRO A 92 -5.40 9.67 16.04
C PRO A 92 -5.86 10.79 15.11
N GLU A 93 -4.98 11.37 14.29
CA GLU A 93 -5.39 12.36 13.29
C GLU A 93 -6.34 11.79 12.23
N LYS A 94 -6.14 10.53 11.85
CA LYS A 94 -6.96 9.87 10.84
C LYS A 94 -8.39 9.65 11.34
N VAL A 95 -8.54 9.28 12.61
CA VAL A 95 -9.84 9.09 13.25
C VAL A 95 -10.56 10.42 13.52
N LYS A 96 -9.82 11.50 13.83
CA LYS A 96 -10.40 12.81 14.14
C LYS A 96 -10.92 13.59 12.93
N ARG A 97 -10.39 13.34 11.72
CA ARG A 97 -10.80 14.10 10.52
C ARG A 97 -12.21 13.71 10.08
N ASN A 98 -13.18 14.58 10.36
CA ASN A 98 -14.54 14.42 9.87
C ASN A 98 -14.57 14.58 8.34
N THR A 99 -14.71 13.48 7.61
CA THR A 99 -14.77 13.47 6.14
C THR A 99 -16.14 13.90 5.59
N LYS A 100 -17.15 14.09 6.46
CA LYS A 100 -18.47 14.53 6.03
C LYS A 100 -18.41 15.99 5.61
N THR A 101 -18.85 16.29 4.40
CA THR A 101 -19.13 17.66 3.97
C THR A 101 -20.13 18.29 4.93
N ARG A 102 -19.82 19.51 5.40
CA ARG A 102 -20.75 20.28 6.23
C ARG A 102 -22.04 20.44 5.41
N ARG A 103 -23.15 19.91 5.92
CA ARG A 103 -24.47 20.20 5.33
C ARG A 103 -24.68 21.70 5.44
N ALA A 104 -24.98 22.33 4.30
CA ALA A 104 -25.31 23.75 4.21
C ALA A 104 -26.63 24.03 4.94
#